data_AF-A0A7X6SU42-F1
#
_entry.id   AF-A0A7X6SU42-F1
#
_cell.length_a   1.000
_cell.length_b   1.000
_cell.length_c   1.000
_cell.angle_alpha   90.00
_cell.angle_beta   90.00
_cell.angle_gamma   90.00
#
_symmetry.space_group_name_H-M   'P 1'
#
loop_
_entity.id
_entity.type
_entity.pdbx_description
1 polymer ?
#
loop_
_entity_poly.entity_id
_entity_poly.type
_entity_poly.pdbx_seq_one_letter_code
_entity_poly.pdbx_strand_id
1 'polypeptide(L)'
;MAKKKTTHRKKLSTTTVTVRPQTPPGVAEPPRYRRLRARAADGTFLLIDGALDLGLAPGDEVRCVSGIDGVRYFASIEDPRPGTLARILVANATFCSHHRAEFIDQTKDELRHHGAASVHERGGTVWSFWPADVPQEDVANAVARAAATYGLPNSITPDEYRPDIIYRMVSFGPPQPVRSA
;
A
#
# COMPACT_ATOMS: atom_id res chain seq x y z
N MET A 1 -3.01 -11.45 49.05
CA MET A 1 -3.82 -10.91 47.92
C MET A 1 -2.92 -10.03 47.06
N ALA A 2 -2.46 -10.52 45.91
CA ALA A 2 -1.57 -9.77 45.02
C ALA A 2 -2.36 -8.76 44.18
N LYS A 3 -2.03 -7.46 44.31
CA LYS A 3 -2.59 -6.39 43.49
C LYS A 3 -2.20 -6.61 42.02
N LYS A 4 -3.20 -6.88 41.17
CA LYS A 4 -3.06 -6.98 39.72
C LYS A 4 -2.62 -5.61 39.19
N LYS A 5 -1.33 -5.44 38.85
CA LYS A 5 -0.83 -4.26 38.14
C LYS A 5 -1.47 -4.24 36.75
N THR A 6 -2.51 -3.43 36.59
CA THR A 6 -3.03 -3.05 35.27
C THR A 6 -1.99 -2.13 34.62
N THR A 7 -1.18 -2.70 33.72
CA THR A 7 -0.34 -1.94 32.80
C THR A 7 -1.26 -1.15 31.87
N HIS A 8 -1.39 0.15 32.11
CA HIS A 8 -2.00 1.06 31.15
C HIS A 8 -1.15 1.02 29.87
N ARG A 9 -1.64 0.30 28.85
CA ARG A 9 -1.07 0.29 27.51
C ARG A 9 -1.13 1.75 27.02
N LYS A 10 0.03 2.43 26.96
CA LYS A 10 0.12 3.80 26.42
C LYS A 10 -0.58 3.80 25.06
N LYS A 11 -1.63 4.62 24.91
CA LYS A 11 -2.26 4.83 23.59
C LYS A 11 -1.18 5.44 22.69
N LEU A 12 -0.71 4.66 21.72
CA LEU A 12 0.24 5.13 20.72
C LEU A 12 -0.44 6.25 19.93
N SER A 13 0.19 7.42 19.87
CA SER A 13 -0.35 8.57 19.15
C SER A 13 -0.39 8.28 17.66
N THR A 14 -1.49 8.67 17.00
CA THR A 14 -1.58 8.62 15.54
C THR A 14 -0.81 9.80 14.96
N THR A 15 -0.03 9.54 13.93
CA THR A 15 0.78 10.51 13.21
C THR A 15 0.69 10.27 11.71
N THR A 16 1.37 11.10 10.92
CA THR A 16 1.40 11.01 9.47
C THR A 16 2.82 10.78 8.98
N VAL A 17 2.97 9.81 8.08
CA VAL A 17 4.19 9.52 7.32
C VAL A 17 3.99 9.97 5.88
N THR A 18 4.95 10.73 5.37
CA THR A 18 4.96 11.19 3.98
C THR A 18 5.79 10.24 3.13
N VAL A 19 5.14 9.59 2.16
CA VAL A 19 5.79 8.71 1.19
C VAL A 19 5.87 9.45 -0.14
N ARG A 20 7.06 9.46 -0.73
CA ARG A 20 7.32 10.12 -2.02
C ARG A 20 7.39 9.04 -3.10
N PRO A 21 6.41 8.93 -4.01
CA PRO A 21 6.56 7.99 -5.11
C PRO A 21 7.69 8.45 -6.05
N GLN A 22 8.42 7.51 -6.65
CA GLN A 22 9.38 7.80 -7.71
C GLN A 22 8.66 8.32 -8.95
N THR A 23 9.27 9.28 -9.64
CA THR A 23 8.79 9.75 -10.93
C THR A 23 9.16 8.71 -11.99
N PRO A 24 8.19 8.11 -12.70
CA PRO A 24 8.51 7.18 -13.77
C PRO A 24 9.32 7.86 -14.88
N PRO A 25 10.22 7.13 -15.56
CA PRO A 25 10.95 7.66 -16.70
C PRO A 25 10.00 8.24 -17.75
N GLY A 26 10.30 9.44 -18.25
CA GLY A 26 9.49 10.12 -19.28
C GLY A 26 8.26 10.87 -18.77
N VAL A 27 8.01 10.89 -17.45
CA VAL A 27 6.93 11.71 -16.85
C VAL A 27 7.50 13.04 -16.36
N ALA A 28 6.99 14.15 -16.90
CA ALA A 28 7.48 15.50 -16.59
C ALA A 28 7.13 15.96 -15.17
N GLU A 29 5.96 15.57 -14.66
CA GLU A 29 5.51 15.98 -13.33
C GLU A 29 5.68 14.85 -12.30
N PRO A 30 6.36 15.12 -11.16
CA PRO A 30 6.48 14.12 -10.12
C PRO A 30 5.11 13.79 -9.51
N PRO A 31 4.86 12.52 -9.19
CA PRO A 31 3.61 12.12 -8.55
C PRO A 31 3.45 12.78 -7.18
N ARG A 32 2.20 13.10 -6.83
CA ARG A 32 1.86 13.69 -5.52
C ARG A 32 2.30 12.79 -4.37
N TYR A 33 2.89 13.40 -3.34
CA TYR A 33 3.28 12.69 -2.13
C TYR A 33 2.06 12.06 -1.44
N ARG A 34 2.25 10.91 -0.81
CA ARG A 34 1.22 10.22 -0.02
C ARG A 34 1.39 10.54 1.44
N ARG A 35 0.28 10.80 2.11
CA ARG A 35 0.23 10.98 3.56
C ARG A 35 -0.49 9.77 4.13
N LEU A 36 0.27 8.89 4.78
CA LEU A 36 -0.26 7.67 5.39
C LEU A 36 -0.35 7.86 6.90
N ARG A 37 -1.47 7.49 7.51
CA ARG A 37 -1.55 7.48 8.97
C ARG A 37 -0.71 6.33 9.51
N ALA A 38 -0.02 6.56 10.61
CA ALA A 38 0.77 5.57 11.32
C ALA A 38 0.65 5.76 12.83
N ARG A 39 0.99 4.74 13.60
CA ARG A 39 1.16 4.83 15.06
C ARG A 39 2.66 4.78 15.36
N ALA A 40 3.14 5.71 16.18
CA ALA A 40 4.51 5.62 16.66
C ALA A 40 4.67 4.37 17.52
N ALA A 41 5.70 3.57 17.27
CA ALA A 41 6.09 2.40 18.04
C ALA A 41 7.60 2.50 18.27
N ASP A 42 8.08 2.53 19.51
CA ASP A 42 9.49 2.69 19.94
C ASP A 42 10.57 2.75 18.82
N GLY A 43 10.76 3.94 18.21
CA GLY A 43 11.79 4.20 17.18
C GLY A 43 11.35 3.99 15.72
N THR A 44 10.17 3.41 15.50
CA THR A 44 9.54 3.12 14.21
C THR A 44 8.08 3.60 14.18
N PHE A 45 7.39 3.31 13.08
CA PHE A 45 6.01 3.68 12.85
C PHE A 45 5.25 2.51 12.22
N LEU A 46 4.17 2.09 12.86
CA LEU A 46 3.27 1.06 12.34
C LEU A 46 2.21 1.71 11.45
N LEU A 47 2.19 1.39 10.17
CA LEU A 47 1.24 1.96 9.21
C LEU A 47 -0.20 1.54 9.54
N ILE A 48 -1.11 2.51 9.58
CA ILE A 48 -2.56 2.29 9.69
C ILE A 48 -3.16 2.23 8.28
N ASP A 49 -2.74 3.14 7.40
CA ASP A 49 -3.15 3.17 6.00
C ASP A 49 -2.05 2.57 5.12
N GLY A 50 -2.42 2.03 3.96
CA GLY A 50 -1.49 1.51 2.97
C GLY A 50 -1.40 2.39 1.72
N ALA A 51 -0.32 2.20 0.97
CA ALA A 51 -0.18 2.59 -0.43
C ALA A 51 0.26 1.35 -1.21
N LEU A 52 -0.70 0.47 -1.49
CA LEU A 52 -0.44 -0.84 -2.12
C LEU A 52 0.23 -0.71 -3.49
N ASP A 53 -0.06 0.38 -4.22
CA ASP A 53 0.61 0.74 -5.48
C ASP A 53 2.11 1.01 -5.33
N LEU A 54 2.55 1.31 -4.10
CA LEU A 54 3.95 1.53 -3.73
C LEU A 54 4.53 0.36 -2.92
N GLY A 55 3.80 -0.75 -2.82
CA GLY A 55 4.20 -1.93 -2.04
C GLY A 55 4.00 -1.81 -0.52
N LEU A 56 3.43 -0.71 -0.01
CA LEU A 56 3.21 -0.45 1.41
C LEU A 56 1.81 -0.88 1.85
N ALA A 57 1.73 -1.80 2.81
CA ALA A 57 0.49 -2.35 3.34
C ALA A 57 0.16 -1.82 4.75
N PRO A 58 -1.14 -1.77 5.12
CA PRO A 58 -1.52 -1.55 6.51
C PRO A 58 -0.90 -2.60 7.43
N GLY A 59 -0.23 -2.14 8.49
CA GLY A 59 0.48 -2.97 9.46
C GLY A 59 1.96 -3.18 9.18
N ASP A 60 2.53 -2.59 8.12
CA ASP A 60 3.99 -2.55 7.98
C ASP A 60 4.62 -1.66 9.05
N GLU A 61 5.79 -2.05 9.54
CA GLU A 61 6.63 -1.25 10.40
C GLU A 61 7.70 -0.52 9.56
N VAL A 62 7.73 0.80 9.67
CA VAL A 62 8.58 1.65 8.86
C VAL A 62 9.41 2.60 9.71
N ARG A 63 10.59 2.97 9.23
CA ARG A 63 11.37 4.08 9.79
C ARG A 63 11.09 5.35 9.02
N CYS A 64 11.13 6.47 9.72
CA CYS A 64 10.99 7.78 9.12
C CYS A 64 12.13 8.71 9.55
N VAL A 65 12.43 9.68 8.69
CA VAL A 65 13.33 10.79 8.98
C VAL A 65 12.55 12.09 8.91
N SER A 66 12.89 13.05 9.78
CA SER A 66 12.25 14.37 9.73
C SER A 66 12.98 15.26 8.73
N GLY A 67 12.24 15.88 7.82
CA GLY A 67 12.76 16.93 6.96
C GLY A 67 12.96 18.23 7.71
N ILE A 68 13.64 19.18 7.07
CA ILE A 68 13.83 20.55 7.58
C ILE A 68 12.50 21.31 7.74
N ASP A 69 11.47 20.86 7.02
CA ASP A 69 10.09 21.34 7.06
C ASP A 69 9.28 20.76 8.24
N GLY A 70 9.91 19.93 9.08
CA GLY A 70 9.24 19.24 10.19
C GLY A 70 8.35 18.07 9.76
N VAL A 71 8.31 17.74 8.45
CA VAL A 71 7.53 16.62 7.92
C VAL A 71 8.30 15.32 8.12
N ARG A 72 7.59 14.26 8.51
CA ARG A 72 8.16 12.91 8.60
C ARG A 72 8.10 12.26 7.21
N TYR A 73 9.26 11.91 6.67
CA TYR A 73 9.40 11.21 5.39
C TYR A 73 9.75 9.75 5.62
N PHE A 74 9.13 8.87 4.83
CA PHE A 74 9.45 7.44 4.79
C PHE A 74 10.93 7.23 4.44
N ALA A 75 11.63 6.41 5.23
CA ALA A 75 13.08 6.20 5.10
C ALA A 75 13.45 4.76 4.77
N SER A 76 12.76 3.79 5.37
CA SER A 76 12.95 2.35 5.15
C SER A 76 11.74 1.57 5.65
N ILE A 77 11.55 0.37 5.13
CA ILE A 77 10.69 -0.65 5.72
C ILE A 77 11.55 -1.51 6.66
N GLU A 78 11.13 -1.64 7.91
CA GLU A 78 11.88 -2.38 8.94
C GLU A 78 11.31 -3.78 9.12
N ASP A 79 9.98 -3.90 9.21
CA ASP A 79 9.28 -5.18 9.27
C ASP A 79 8.07 -5.13 8.31
N PRO A 80 8.17 -5.74 7.11
CA PRO A 80 7.06 -5.84 6.20
C PRO A 80 6.02 -6.82 6.74
N ARG A 81 4.76 -6.39 6.81
CA ARG A 81 3.68 -7.30 7.21
C ARG A 81 3.65 -8.50 6.25
N PRO A 82 3.73 -9.74 6.77
CA PRO A 82 3.72 -10.92 5.92
C PRO A 82 2.36 -11.04 5.22
N GLY A 83 2.40 -11.37 3.93
CA GLY A 83 1.21 -11.48 3.11
C GLY A 83 1.50 -11.33 1.62
N THR A 84 0.46 -11.51 0.82
CA THR A 84 0.51 -11.52 -0.63
C THR A 84 -0.05 -10.21 -1.17
N LEU A 85 0.66 -9.57 -2.10
CA LEU A 85 0.20 -8.39 -2.81
C LEU A 85 -0.15 -8.78 -4.24
N ALA A 86 -1.42 -8.64 -4.62
CA ALA A 86 -1.90 -8.98 -5.96
C ALA A 86 -2.55 -7.76 -6.64
N ARG A 87 -2.57 -7.75 -7.97
CA ARG A 87 -3.15 -6.63 -8.75
C ARG A 87 -3.89 -7.07 -10.00
N ILE A 88 -4.95 -6.32 -10.32
CA ILE A 88 -5.73 -6.44 -11.56
C ILE A 88 -5.61 -5.14 -12.35
N LEU A 89 -5.07 -5.22 -13.57
CA LEU A 89 -4.95 -4.10 -14.50
C LEU A 89 -6.27 -3.83 -15.24
N VAL A 90 -6.88 -2.68 -14.95
CA VAL A 90 -8.14 -2.23 -15.55
C VAL A 90 -7.92 -1.26 -16.70
N ALA A 91 -6.77 -0.56 -16.73
CA ALA A 91 -6.49 0.49 -17.71
C ALA A 91 -6.50 0.01 -19.18
N ASN A 92 -6.27 -1.29 -19.41
CA ASN A 92 -6.29 -1.89 -20.74
C ASN A 92 -7.67 -2.41 -21.17
N ALA A 93 -8.70 -2.20 -20.35
CA ALA A 93 -10.06 -2.64 -20.63
C ALA A 93 -10.81 -1.62 -21.49
N THR A 94 -11.63 -2.10 -22.42
CA THR A 94 -12.52 -1.29 -23.28
C THR A 94 -13.78 -0.81 -22.54
N PHE A 95 -13.65 -0.38 -21.28
CA PHE A 95 -14.77 0.13 -20.51
C PHE A 95 -15.00 1.62 -20.75
N CYS A 96 -16.27 2.03 -20.78
CA CYS A 96 -16.60 3.41 -20.50
C CYS A 96 -16.28 3.73 -19.02
N SER A 97 -16.19 5.02 -18.68
CA SER A 97 -15.86 5.46 -17.32
C SER A 97 -16.82 4.90 -16.25
N HIS A 98 -18.10 4.71 -16.58
CA HIS A 98 -19.10 4.17 -15.66
C HIS A 98 -18.86 2.68 -15.34
N HIS A 99 -18.75 1.82 -16.36
CA HIS A 99 -18.49 0.39 -16.16
C HIS A 99 -17.14 0.15 -15.48
N ARG A 100 -16.15 1.02 -15.73
CA ARG A 100 -14.88 0.96 -15.00
C ARG A 100 -15.07 1.24 -13.50
N ALA A 101 -15.88 2.22 -13.12
CA ALA A 101 -16.15 2.51 -11.71
C ALA A 101 -16.91 1.36 -11.05
N GLU A 102 -17.94 0.84 -11.72
CA GLU A 102 -18.71 -0.31 -11.25
C GLU A 102 -17.82 -1.54 -11.06
N PHE A 103 -16.96 -1.86 -12.03
CA PHE A 103 -15.96 -2.92 -11.91
C PHE A 103 -15.11 -2.75 -10.65
N ILE A 104 -14.56 -1.54 -10.45
CA ILE A 104 -13.67 -1.25 -9.33
C ILE A 104 -14.38 -1.48 -8.00
N ASP A 105 -15.63 -1.05 -7.87
CA ASP A 105 -16.37 -1.17 -6.62
C ASP A 105 -16.79 -2.62 -6.34
N GLN A 106 -17.32 -3.33 -7.34
CA GLN A 106 -17.67 -4.75 -7.17
C GLN A 106 -16.43 -5.62 -6.88
N THR A 107 -15.32 -5.37 -7.57
CA THR A 107 -14.05 -6.07 -7.33
C THR A 107 -13.54 -5.83 -5.92
N LYS A 108 -13.61 -4.59 -5.41
CA LYS A 108 -13.18 -4.29 -4.03
C LYS A 108 -13.96 -5.11 -3.01
N ASP A 109 -15.26 -5.24 -3.20
CA ASP A 109 -16.12 -5.96 -2.27
C ASP A 109 -15.94 -7.48 -2.39
N GLU A 110 -15.80 -8.00 -3.62
CA GLU A 110 -15.51 -9.42 -3.87
C GLU A 110 -14.18 -9.84 -3.23
N LEU A 111 -13.09 -9.11 -3.49
CA LEU A 111 -11.77 -9.47 -2.96
C LEU A 111 -11.74 -9.40 -1.42
N ARG A 112 -12.43 -8.42 -0.81
CA ARG A 112 -12.57 -8.34 0.66
C ARG A 112 -13.37 -9.52 1.21
N HIS A 113 -14.46 -9.90 0.54
CA HIS A 113 -15.27 -11.05 0.93
C HIS A 113 -14.45 -12.35 0.93
N HIS A 114 -13.51 -12.47 0.00
CA HIS A 114 -12.60 -13.61 -0.10
C HIS A 114 -11.41 -13.59 0.87
N GLY A 115 -11.20 -12.50 1.63
CA GLY A 115 -10.18 -12.43 2.67
C GLY A 115 -9.08 -11.37 2.45
N ALA A 116 -9.17 -10.54 1.41
CA ALA A 116 -8.23 -9.43 1.25
C ALA A 116 -8.36 -8.45 2.44
N ALA A 117 -7.26 -8.24 3.15
CA ALA A 117 -7.20 -7.31 4.28
C ALA A 117 -7.27 -5.84 3.85
N SER A 118 -6.85 -5.53 2.63
CA SER A 118 -6.97 -4.19 2.05
C SER A 118 -7.09 -4.25 0.54
N VAL A 119 -7.92 -3.36 -0.03
CA VAL A 119 -8.10 -3.26 -1.49
C VAL A 119 -8.20 -1.78 -1.88
N HIS A 120 -7.28 -1.33 -2.74
CA HIS A 120 -7.17 0.05 -3.21
C HIS A 120 -7.22 0.08 -4.74
N GLU A 121 -7.80 1.14 -5.31
CA GLU A 121 -7.64 1.42 -6.74
C GLU A 121 -6.69 2.60 -6.93
N ARG A 122 -5.78 2.47 -7.90
CA ARG A 122 -4.95 3.57 -8.34
C ARG A 122 -4.56 3.44 -9.80
N GLY A 123 -4.80 4.51 -10.56
CA GLY A 123 -4.28 4.64 -11.93
C GLY A 123 -4.81 3.56 -12.88
N GLY A 124 -6.02 3.05 -12.64
CA GLY A 124 -6.58 1.94 -13.42
C GLY A 124 -6.01 0.59 -13.06
N THR A 125 -5.51 0.43 -11.84
CA THR A 125 -5.11 -0.86 -11.28
C THR A 125 -5.77 -1.04 -9.92
N VAL A 126 -6.43 -2.17 -9.72
CA VAL A 126 -6.93 -2.58 -8.41
C VAL A 126 -5.85 -3.40 -7.74
N TRP A 127 -5.38 -2.94 -6.58
CA TRP A 127 -4.38 -3.59 -5.75
C TRP A 127 -5.06 -4.20 -4.53
N SER A 128 -4.66 -5.40 -4.15
CA SER A 128 -5.18 -6.13 -2.99
C SER A 128 -4.05 -6.73 -2.17
N PHE A 129 -4.16 -6.63 -0.85
CA PHE A 129 -3.23 -7.23 0.09
C PHE A 129 -3.94 -8.29 0.93
N TRP A 130 -3.34 -9.47 0.98
CA TRP A 130 -3.87 -10.68 1.59
C TRP A 130 -2.97 -11.10 2.74
N PRO A 131 -3.52 -11.35 3.94
CA PRO A 131 -2.72 -11.79 5.07
C PRO A 131 -2.14 -13.20 4.83
N ALA A 132 -1.03 -13.51 5.49
CA ALA A 132 -0.23 -14.72 5.23
C ALA A 132 -0.92 -16.06 5.58
N ASP A 133 -2.04 -16.01 6.29
CA ASP A 133 -2.91 -17.15 6.58
C ASP A 133 -3.79 -17.54 5.39
N VAL A 134 -3.91 -16.68 4.37
CA VAL A 134 -4.61 -17.00 3.11
C VAL A 134 -3.63 -17.68 2.15
N PRO A 135 -3.89 -18.93 1.71
CA PRO A 135 -3.06 -19.62 0.73
C PRO A 135 -2.91 -18.84 -0.57
N GLN A 136 -1.71 -18.88 -1.15
CA GLN A 136 -1.41 -18.17 -2.40
C GLN A 136 -2.30 -18.63 -3.57
N GLU A 137 -2.66 -19.90 -3.61
CA GLU A 137 -3.60 -20.45 -4.61
C GLU A 137 -4.99 -19.82 -4.50
N ASP A 138 -5.48 -19.59 -3.28
CA ASP A 138 -6.78 -18.96 -3.04
C ASP A 138 -6.76 -17.50 -3.45
N VAL A 139 -5.65 -16.79 -3.17
CA VAL A 139 -5.44 -15.42 -3.66
C VAL A 139 -5.49 -15.38 -5.18
N ALA A 140 -4.73 -16.25 -5.85
CA ALA A 140 -4.69 -16.33 -7.31
C ALA A 140 -6.07 -16.63 -7.90
N ASN A 141 -6.80 -17.58 -7.32
CA ASN A 141 -8.16 -17.95 -7.74
C ASN A 141 -9.16 -16.80 -7.57
N ALA A 142 -9.15 -16.12 -6.42
CA ALA A 142 -10.05 -15.00 -6.16
C ALA A 142 -9.79 -13.83 -7.12
N VAL A 143 -8.52 -13.48 -7.34
CA VAL A 143 -8.10 -12.43 -8.27
C VAL A 143 -8.45 -12.80 -9.71
N ALA A 144 -8.21 -14.05 -10.12
CA ALA A 144 -8.53 -14.53 -11.46
C ALA A 144 -10.04 -14.54 -11.72
N ARG A 145 -10.83 -14.97 -10.73
CA ARG A 145 -12.29 -14.95 -10.82
C ARG A 145 -12.82 -13.53 -10.97
N ALA A 146 -12.39 -12.60 -10.13
CA ALA A 146 -12.81 -11.20 -10.20
C ALA A 146 -12.46 -10.57 -11.56
N ALA A 147 -11.25 -10.85 -12.07
CA ALA A 147 -10.83 -10.38 -13.39
C ALA A 147 -11.64 -11.03 -14.53
N ALA A 148 -11.91 -12.34 -14.44
CA ALA A 148 -12.64 -13.08 -15.47
C ALA A 148 -14.12 -12.65 -15.57
N THR A 149 -14.77 -12.32 -14.45
CA THR A 149 -16.16 -11.81 -14.42
C THR A 149 -16.38 -10.63 -15.38
N TYR A 150 -15.32 -9.87 -15.66
CA TYR A 150 -15.35 -8.68 -16.50
C TYR A 150 -14.48 -8.78 -17.76
N GLY A 151 -14.09 -10.00 -18.15
CA GLY A 151 -13.34 -10.22 -19.38
C GLY A 151 -11.90 -9.71 -19.35
N LEU A 152 -11.24 -9.72 -18.18
CA LEU A 152 -9.86 -9.29 -17.98
C LEU A 152 -8.87 -10.45 -17.66
N PRO A 153 -8.87 -11.58 -18.38
CA PRO A 153 -8.11 -12.78 -17.99
C PRO A 153 -6.58 -12.58 -18.02
N ASN A 154 -6.08 -11.60 -18.79
CA ASN A 154 -4.64 -11.30 -18.92
C ASN A 154 -4.19 -10.10 -18.08
N SER A 155 -5.05 -9.59 -17.20
CA SER A 155 -4.79 -8.39 -16.41
C SER A 155 -4.13 -8.66 -15.06
N ILE A 156 -3.80 -9.91 -14.76
CA ILE A 156 -3.15 -10.32 -13.53
C ILE A 156 -1.65 -10.27 -13.74
N THR A 157 -0.93 -9.57 -12.85
CA THR A 157 0.54 -9.59 -12.86
C THR A 157 1.05 -10.61 -11.85
N PRO A 158 2.15 -11.34 -12.14
CA PRO A 158 2.83 -12.19 -11.17
C PRO A 158 3.21 -11.44 -9.90
N ASP A 159 3.36 -12.21 -8.82
CA ASP A 159 3.78 -11.72 -7.52
C ASP A 159 5.17 -11.08 -7.60
N GLU A 160 5.26 -9.84 -7.12
CA GLU A 160 6.51 -9.14 -6.94
C GLU A 160 6.81 -9.04 -5.44
N TYR A 161 8.06 -9.30 -5.06
CA TYR A 161 8.48 -9.15 -3.68
C TYR A 161 8.29 -7.70 -3.21
N ARG A 162 7.54 -7.49 -2.13
CA ARG A 162 7.08 -6.16 -1.71
C ARG A 162 8.22 -5.16 -1.48
N PRO A 163 9.34 -5.52 -0.82
CA PRO A 163 10.50 -4.64 -0.72
C PRO A 163 11.04 -4.17 -2.08
N ASP A 164 11.07 -5.03 -3.10
CA ASP A 164 11.57 -4.64 -4.43
C ASP A 164 10.66 -3.60 -5.08
N ILE A 165 9.34 -3.75 -4.92
CA ILE A 165 8.37 -2.72 -5.32
C ILE A 165 8.67 -1.41 -4.59
N ILE A 166 8.85 -1.44 -3.27
CA ILE A 166 9.11 -0.23 -2.48
C ILE A 166 10.37 0.47 -2.96
N TYR A 167 11.48 -0.26 -3.13
CA TYR A 167 12.75 0.29 -3.61
C TYR A 167 12.65 0.92 -5.00
N ARG A 168 11.85 0.32 -5.89
CA ARG A 168 11.65 0.82 -7.25
C ARG A 168 10.63 1.96 -7.34
N MET A 169 9.65 1.99 -6.44
CA MET A 169 8.49 2.90 -6.55
C MET A 169 8.54 4.06 -5.56
N VAL A 170 9.44 4.05 -4.58
CA VAL A 170 9.52 5.08 -3.52
C VAL A 170 10.88 5.80 -3.53
N SER A 171 10.86 7.11 -3.34
CA SER A 171 12.03 7.92 -2.99
C SER A 171 12.14 8.01 -1.47
N PHE A 172 13.30 7.64 -0.94
CA PHE A 172 13.55 7.60 0.50
C PHE A 172 14.00 8.95 1.04
N GLY A 173 13.47 9.32 2.21
CA GLY A 173 13.83 10.54 2.93
C GLY A 173 13.24 11.84 2.34
N PRO A 174 13.59 13.00 2.92
CA PRO A 174 13.14 14.30 2.43
C PRO A 174 13.69 14.59 1.02
N PRO A 175 13.02 15.46 0.24
CA PRO A 175 13.59 15.95 -1.01
C PRO A 175 14.93 16.63 -0.73
N GLN A 176 15.90 16.47 -1.64
CA GLN A 176 17.16 17.19 -1.49
C GLN A 176 16.89 18.69 -1.57
N PRO A 177 17.51 19.50 -0.70
CA PRO A 177 17.37 20.94 -0.76
C PRO A 177 17.86 21.41 -2.13
N VAL A 178 17.01 22.13 -2.85
CA VAL A 178 17.42 22.83 -4.07
C VAL A 178 18.44 23.85 -3.64
N ARG A 179 19.72 23.61 -3.96
CA ARG A 179 20.75 24.63 -3.80
C ARG A 179 20.40 25.72 -4.81
N SER A 180 19.85 26.83 -4.35
CA SER A 180 19.81 28.06 -5.12
C SER A 180 21.25 28.44 -5.46
N ALA A 181 21.59 28.37 -6.74
CA ALA A 181 22.86 28.81 -7.30
C ALA A 181 22.94 30.35 -7.30
#